data_AF-A0AAF0PWS3-F1
#
_entry.id   AF-A0AAF0PWS3-F1
#
_cell.length_a   1.000
_cell.length_b   1.000
_cell.length_c   1.000
_cell.angle_alpha   90.00
_cell.angle_beta   90.00
_cell.angle_gamma   90.00
#
_symmetry.space_group_name_H-M   'P 1'
#
loop_
_entity.id
_entity.type
_entity.pdbx_description
1 polymer ?
#
loop_
_entity_poly.entity_id
_entity_poly.type
_entity_poly.pdbx_seq_one_letter_code
_entity_poly.pdbx_strand_id
1 'polypeptide(L)'
;MILENKKNRGHAILPAFYYVDSSDVKEQSGSFSIAFARHEKKLLENSEDGQAWAKRIEGWGKALKEVSSLGGMTLQGQTERTDTVSVAEVCGMGGI
;
A
#
# COMPACT_ATOMS: atom_id res chain seq x y z
N MET A 1 12.19 -1.64 6.20
CA MET A 1 10.88 -1.36 5.56
C MET A 1 11.10 -0.94 4.10
N ILE A 2 10.11 -1.10 3.20
CA ILE A 2 10.27 -0.79 1.76
C ILE A 2 10.56 0.71 1.53
N LEU A 3 9.82 1.61 2.19
CA LEU A 3 10.04 3.06 2.10
C LEU A 3 11.40 3.52 2.63
N GLU A 4 11.96 2.82 3.63
CA GLU A 4 13.31 3.14 4.13
C GLU A 4 14.38 2.87 3.06
N ASN A 5 14.19 1.86 2.21
CA ASN A 5 15.10 1.61 1.10
C ASN A 5 14.97 2.68 0.00
N LYS A 6 13.75 3.17 -0.26
CA LYS A 6 13.56 4.34 -1.14
C LYS A 6 14.30 5.57 -0.60
N LYS A 7 14.18 5.85 0.71
CA LYS A 7 14.80 7.02 1.36
C LYS A 7 16.32 6.91 1.48
N ASN A 8 16.84 5.74 1.87
CA ASN A 8 18.25 5.57 2.23
C ASN A 8 19.11 4.98 1.12
N ARG A 9 18.50 4.31 0.13
CA ARG A 9 19.21 3.59 -0.95
C ARG A 9 18.78 4.01 -2.35
N GLY A 10 17.84 4.96 -2.48
CA GLY A 10 17.37 5.46 -3.77
C GLY A 10 16.56 4.45 -4.59
N HIS A 11 16.04 3.38 -3.98
CA HIS A 11 15.25 2.39 -4.70
C HIS A 11 13.94 3.01 -5.23
N ALA A 12 13.63 2.79 -6.50
CA ALA A 12 12.33 3.10 -7.07
C ALA A 12 11.25 2.18 -6.49
N ILE A 13 10.07 2.74 -6.21
CA ILE A 13 8.89 1.99 -5.79
C ILE A 13 7.81 2.28 -6.83
N LEU A 14 7.26 1.22 -7.42
CA LEU A 14 6.09 1.27 -8.28
C LEU A 14 4.91 0.55 -7.59
N PRO A 15 3.92 1.28 -7.07
CA PRO A 15 2.72 0.68 -6.51
C PRO A 15 1.86 0.02 -7.59
N ALA A 16 1.32 -1.15 -7.29
CA ALA A 16 0.27 -1.80 -8.08
C ALA A 16 -0.99 -1.94 -7.22
N PHE A 17 -2.07 -1.27 -7.60
CA PHE A 17 -3.36 -1.28 -6.91
C PHE A 17 -4.27 -2.32 -7.57
N TYR A 18 -4.50 -3.44 -6.91
CA TYR A 18 -5.27 -4.56 -7.45
C TYR A 18 -6.73 -4.46 -7.02
N TYR A 19 -7.62 -4.12 -7.94
CA TYR A 19 -9.07 -3.95 -7.71
C TYR A 19 -9.42 -3.01 -6.55
N VAL A 20 -8.56 -2.02 -6.29
CA VAL A 20 -8.77 -1.00 -5.26
C VAL A 20 -8.46 0.38 -5.85
N ASP A 21 -9.21 1.39 -5.43
CA ASP A 21 -8.89 2.77 -5.78
C ASP A 21 -7.69 3.24 -4.97
N SER A 22 -6.72 3.87 -5.63
CA SER A 22 -5.55 4.44 -4.96
C SER A 22 -5.92 5.48 -3.89
N SER A 23 -7.06 6.17 -4.05
CA SER A 23 -7.62 7.13 -3.11
C SER A 23 -8.06 6.45 -1.82
N ASP A 24 -8.71 5.28 -1.92
CA ASP A 24 -9.12 4.50 -0.75
C ASP A 24 -7.91 3.99 0.03
N VAL A 25 -6.82 3.64 -0.67
CA VAL A 25 -5.55 3.26 -0.05
C VAL A 25 -4.89 4.47 0.62
N LYS A 26 -4.95 5.64 -0.01
CA LYS A 26 -4.35 6.89 0.49
C LYS A 26 -5.00 7.40 1.75
N GLU A 27 -6.33 7.42 1.76
CA GLU A 27 -7.14 7.87 2.89
C GLU A 27 -7.39 6.76 3.91
N GLN A 28 -6.99 5.53 3.60
CA GLN A 28 -7.33 4.33 4.39
C GLN A 28 -8.84 4.27 4.64
N SER A 29 -9.65 4.64 3.64
CA SER A 29 -11.11 4.68 3.70
C SER A 29 -11.71 3.35 3.19
N GLY A 30 -13.04 3.25 3.13
CA GLY A 30 -13.72 2.05 2.65
C GLY A 30 -13.32 0.79 3.41
N SER A 31 -12.96 -0.27 2.68
CA SER A 31 -12.55 -1.55 3.25
C SER A 31 -11.24 -1.47 4.06
N PHE A 32 -10.35 -0.53 3.75
CA PHE A 32 -9.10 -0.33 4.47
C PHE A 32 -9.34 0.15 5.89
N SER A 33 -10.29 1.08 6.10
CA SER A 33 -10.62 1.57 7.45
C SER A 33 -11.10 0.44 8.37
N ILE A 34 -11.97 -0.43 7.86
CA ILE A 34 -12.51 -1.58 8.57
C ILE A 34 -11.39 -2.59 8.89
N ALA A 35 -10.51 -2.86 7.92
CA ALA A 35 -9.40 -3.77 8.09
C ALA A 35 -8.41 -3.26 9.15
N PHE A 36 -8.05 -1.97 9.12
CA PHE A 36 -7.17 -1.34 10.10
C PHE A 36 -7.76 -1.40 11.50
N ALA A 37 -9.02 -0.99 11.69
CA ALA A 37 -9.68 -1.04 12.99
C ALA A 37 -9.74 -2.46 13.57
N ARG A 38 -10.01 -3.46 12.72
CA ARG A 38 -10.03 -4.88 13.14
C ARG A 38 -8.64 -5.37 13.56
N HIS A 39 -7.58 -4.97 12.85
CA HIS A 39 -6.21 -5.37 13.18
C HIS A 39 -5.69 -4.65 14.42
N GLU A 40 -6.01 -3.36 14.57
CA GLU A 40 -5.67 -2.58 15.75
C GLU A 40 -6.30 -3.18 17.01
N LYS A 41 -7.60 -3.45 16.98
CA LYS A 41 -8.30 -4.10 18.11
C LYS A 41 -7.66 -5.44 18.48
N LYS A 42 -7.44 -6.32 17.49
CA LYS A 42 -6.81 -7.63 17.73
C LYS A 42 -5.39 -7.52 18.28
N LEU A 43 -4.59 -6.58 17.79
CA LEU A 43 -3.20 -6.45 18.21
C LEU A 43 -3.08 -5.81 19.59
N LEU A 44 -3.95 -4.85 19.92
CA LEU A 44 -4.02 -4.25 21.25
C LEU A 44 -4.54 -5.24 22.30
N GLU A 45 -5.50 -6.09 21.96
CA GLU A 45 -6.05 -7.11 22.87
C GLU A 45 -5.07 -8.26 23.15
N ASN A 46 -4.15 -8.56 22.23
CA ASN A 46 -3.25 -9.73 22.32
C ASN A 46 -1.79 -9.38 22.63
N SER A 47 -1.47 -8.12 22.92
CA SER A 47 -0.09 -7.68 23.15
C SER A 47 0.11 -7.12 24.55
N GLU A 48 1.18 -7.56 25.23
CA GLU A 48 1.66 -6.97 26.49
C GLU A 48 2.09 -5.50 26.30
N ASP A 49 2.55 -5.13 25.11
CA ASP A 49 3.07 -3.80 24.79
C ASP A 49 2.20 -3.07 23.74
N GLY A 50 0.94 -2.79 24.10
CA GLY A 50 -0.05 -2.18 23.20
C GLY A 50 0.38 -0.83 22.61
N GLN A 51 1.20 -0.06 23.33
CA GLN A 51 1.74 1.22 22.84
C GLN A 51 2.71 1.06 21.66
N ALA A 52 3.57 0.04 21.71
CA ALA A 52 4.48 -0.26 20.60
C ALA A 52 3.72 -0.65 19.32
N TRP A 53 2.62 -1.39 19.46
CA TRP A 53 1.77 -1.76 18.33
C TRP A 53 0.98 -0.60 17.75
N ALA A 54 0.40 0.26 18.60
CA ALA A 54 -0.27 1.47 18.13
C ALA A 54 0.66 2.32 17.25
N LYS A 55 1.91 2.54 17.70
CA LYS A 55 2.93 3.25 16.93
C LYS A 55 3.27 2.55 15.60
N ARG A 56 3.26 1.22 15.58
CA ARG A 56 3.56 0.43 14.37
C ARG A 56 2.43 0.51 13.34
N ILE A 57 1.17 0.45 13.80
CA ILE A 57 -0.02 0.60 12.95
C ILE A 57 -0.07 2.01 12.36
N GLU A 58 0.22 3.04 13.16
CA GLU A 58 0.34 4.42 12.68
C GLU A 58 1.43 4.53 11.59
N GLY A 59 2.58 3.87 11.81
CA GLY A 59 3.67 3.78 10.84
C GLY A 59 3.24 3.12 9.53
N TRP A 60 2.44 2.05 9.58
CA TRP A 60 1.88 1.40 8.39
C TRP A 60 0.90 2.30 7.64
N GLY A 61 0.03 3.02 8.35
CA GLY A 61 -0.89 3.98 7.75
C GLY A 61 -0.15 5.11 7.01
N LYS A 62 0.90 5.68 7.64
CA LYS A 62 1.77 6.67 6.99
C LYS A 62 2.48 6.08 5.77
N ALA A 63 2.94 4.83 5.87
CA ALA A 63 3.63 4.17 4.76
C ALA A 63 2.70 3.95 3.55
N LEU A 64 1.48 3.45 3.78
CA LEU A 64 0.49 3.27 2.71
C LEU A 64 0.09 4.60 2.08
N LYS A 65 -0.07 5.67 2.87
CA LYS A 65 -0.33 7.01 2.35
C LYS A 65 0.81 7.54 1.47
N GLU A 66 2.06 7.28 1.86
CA GLU A 66 3.23 7.67 1.06
C GLU A 66 3.29 6.88 -0.25
N VAL A 67 3.08 5.56 -0.20
CA VAL A 67 3.10 4.68 -1.38
C VAL A 67 1.94 4.97 -2.33
N SER A 68 0.73 5.19 -1.82
CA SER A 68 -0.46 5.52 -2.62
C SER A 68 -0.37 6.87 -3.33
N SER A 69 0.45 7.79 -2.80
CA SER A 69 0.71 9.08 -3.44
C SER A 69 1.78 8.99 -4.54
N LEU A 70 2.40 7.82 -4.74
CA LEU A 70 3.32 7.59 -5.86
C LEU A 70 2.51 7.21 -7.10
N GLY A 71 2.96 7.66 -8.28
CA GLY A 71 2.42 7.17 -9.54
C GLY A 71 2.55 5.66 -9.61
N GLY A 72 1.45 4.97 -9.90
CA GLY A 72 1.35 3.52 -9.85
C GLY A 72 0.30 3.00 -10.83
N MET A 73 0.25 1.68 -10.98
CA MET A 73 -0.68 1.02 -11.89
C MET A 73 -1.93 0.60 -11.12
N THR A 74 -3.12 0.98 -11.61
CA THR A 74 -4.39 0.48 -11.08
C THR A 74 -4.91 -0.61 -12.00
N LEU A 75 -5.07 -1.81 -11.46
CA LEU A 75 -5.63 -2.97 -12.15
C LEU A 75 -7.11 -3.06 -11.78
N GLN A 76 -7.95 -2.42 -12.59
CA GLN A 76 -9.40 -2.61 -12.55
C GLN A 76 -9.73 -3.69 -13.58
N GLY A 77 -10.13 -4.87 -13.12
CA GLY A 77 -10.41 -5.98 -14.02
C GLY A 77 -11.51 -5.64 -15.01
N GLN A 78 -11.20 -5.74 -16.29
CA GLN A 78 -12.22 -6.17 -17.24
C GLN A 78 -12.33 -7.69 -17.10
N THR A 79 -13.56 -8.19 -17.11
CA THR A 79 -14.08 -9.54 -16.81
C THR A 79 -13.39 -10.74 -17.48
N GLU A 80 -12.23 -10.61 -18.10
CA GLU A 80 -11.61 -11.70 -18.85
C GLU A 80 -10.34 -12.16 -18.15
N ARG A 81 -10.35 -13.42 -17.69
CA ARG A 81 -9.30 -14.10 -16.91
C ARG A 81 -7.96 -14.15 -17.65
N THR A 82 -7.26 -13.02 -17.74
CA THR A 82 -5.83 -12.92 -18.08
C THR A 82 -5.30 -11.55 -17.62
N ASP A 83 -5.31 -11.29 -16.31
CA ASP A 83 -4.62 -10.13 -15.73
C ASP A 83 -3.09 -10.38 -15.74
N THR A 84 -2.48 -10.44 -16.92
CA THR A 84 -1.02 -10.47 -17.08
C THR A 84 -0.50 -9.07 -17.32
N VAL A 85 0.00 -8.40 -16.29
CA VAL A 85 0.75 -7.15 -16.45
C VAL A 85 2.14 -7.49 -16.99
N SER A 86 2.45 -7.04 -18.21
CA SER A 86 3.75 -7.28 -18.82
C SER A 86 4.80 -6.37 -18.19
N VAL A 87 5.95 -6.92 -17.78
CA VAL A 87 7.09 -6.13 -17.23
C VAL A 87 7.58 -5.06 -18.21
N ALA A 88 7.34 -5.23 -19.53
CA ALA A 88 7.65 -4.23 -20.54
C ALA A 88 6.84 -2.93 -20.39
N GLU A 89 5.56 -2.98 -19.99
CA GLU A 89 4.75 -1.78 -19.72
C GLU A 89 5.26 -1.01 -18.49
N VAL A 90 5.82 -1.73 -17.51
CA VAL A 90 6.47 -1.14 -16.33
C VAL A 90 7.72 -0.35 -16.73
N CYS A 91 8.49 -0.83 -17.70
CA CYS A 91 9.72 -0.16 -18.16
C CYS A 91 9.47 1.00 -19.15
N GLY A 92 8.31 1.07 -19.82
CA GLY A 92 8.00 2.09 -20.84
C GLY A 92 7.62 3.48 -20.31
N MET A 93 7.26 3.61 -19.03
CA MET A 93 6.91 4.91 -18.41
C MET A 93 8.11 5.74 -17.95
N GLY A 94 9.34 5.28 -18.19
CA GLY A 94 10.59 5.97 -17.85
C GLY A 94 11.16 6.86 -18.98
N GLY A 95 10.34 7.29 -19.94
CA GLY A 95 10.79 8.14 -21.04
C GLY A 95 10.97 9.60 -20.62
N ILE A 96 12.18 9.96 -20.17
CA ILE A 96 12.79 11.29 -20.33
C ILE A 96 14.25 11.10 -20.75
#